data_AF-A0A836RID8-F1
#
_entry.id   AF-A0A836RID8-F1
#
_cell.length_a   1.000
_cell.length_b   1.000
_cell.length_c   1.000
_cell.angle_alpha   90.00
_cell.angle_beta   90.00
_cell.angle_gamma   90.00
#
_symmetry.space_group_name_H-M   'P 1'
#
loop_
_entity.id
_entity.type
_entity.pdbx_description
1 polymer ?
#
loop_
_entity_poly.entity_id
_entity_poly.type
_entity_poly.pdbx_seq_one_letter_code
_entity_poly.pdbx_strand_id
1 'polypeptide(L)' 'MLSLRGSCRRVILVWLVVASLAAVGHAAGWKAGVAKVLITPTESMWMSGYASRKSPAEGKLTDL' A
#
# COMPACT_ATOMS: atom_id res chain seq x y z
N MET A 1 59.06 -1.74 -9.02
CA MET A 1 58.16 -2.64 -8.26
C MET A 1 57.18 -1.92 -7.31
N LEU A 2 56.94 -0.59 -7.44
CA LEU A 2 55.92 0.15 -6.67
C LEU A 2 54.59 0.39 -7.44
N SER A 3 54.57 0.16 -8.76
CA SER A 3 53.40 0.46 -9.62
C SER A 3 52.22 -0.50 -9.42
N LEU A 4 52.47 -1.79 -9.09
CA LEU A 4 51.41 -2.77 -8.85
C LEU A 4 50.58 -2.48 -7.59
N ARG A 5 51.19 -1.85 -6.57
CA ARG A 5 50.51 -1.52 -5.29
C ARG A 5 49.49 -0.37 -5.46
N GLY A 6 49.78 0.60 -6.34
CA GLY A 6 48.87 1.71 -6.64
C GLY A 6 47.68 1.31 -7.51
N SER A 7 47.91 0.44 -8.50
CA SER A 7 46.86 -0.07 -9.38
C SER A 7 45.87 -0.98 -8.64
N CYS A 8 46.35 -1.84 -7.73
CA CYS A 8 45.48 -2.70 -6.93
C CYS A 8 44.58 -1.89 -5.99
N ARG A 9 45.10 -0.84 -5.35
CA ARG A 9 44.31 0.07 -4.49
C ARG A 9 43.21 0.80 -5.26
N ARG A 10 43.48 1.24 -6.48
CA ARG A 10 42.49 1.93 -7.33
C ARG A 10 41.39 0.98 -7.80
N VAL A 11 41.76 -0.24 -8.19
CA VAL A 11 40.79 -1.28 -8.57
C VAL A 11 39.89 -1.63 -7.40
N ILE A 12 40.45 -1.83 -6.20
CA ILE A 12 39.67 -2.12 -4.99
C ILE A 12 38.71 -0.97 -4.66
N LEU A 13 39.16 0.29 -4.74
CA LEU A 13 38.31 1.46 -4.50
C LEU A 13 37.17 1.57 -5.52
N VAL A 14 37.46 1.33 -6.80
CA VAL A 14 36.43 1.32 -7.85
C VAL A 14 35.41 0.20 -7.61
N TRP A 15 35.87 -1.00 -7.26
CA TRP A 15 35.00 -2.12 -6.92
C TRP A 15 34.14 -1.86 -5.69
N LEU A 16 34.69 -1.21 -4.66
CA LEU A 16 33.94 -0.83 -3.46
C LEU A 16 32.84 0.19 -3.77
N VAL A 17 33.11 1.17 -4.62
CA VAL A 17 32.12 2.19 -5.03
C VAL A 17 31.02 1.56 -5.89
N VAL A 18 31.37 0.71 -6.85
CA VAL A 18 30.38 0.02 -7.70
C VAL A 18 29.48 -0.90 -6.86
N ALA A 19 30.03 -1.62 -5.89
CA ALA A 19 29.26 -2.48 -4.99
C ALA A 19 28.28 -1.70 -4.10
N SER A 20 28.62 -0.48 -3.69
CA SER A 20 27.74 0.35 -2.83
C SER A 20 26.56 0.96 -3.61
N LEU A 21 26.70 1.24 -4.90
CA LEU A 21 25.58 1.71 -5.74
C LEU A 21 24.55 0.60 -6.02
N ALA A 22 24.95 -0.67 -6.02
CA ALA A 22 24.05 -1.81 -6.23
C ALA A 22 23.15 -2.13 -5.03
N ALA A 23 23.46 -1.57 -3.85
CA ALA A 23 22.75 -1.85 -2.60
C ALA A 23 21.52 -0.95 -2.36
N VAL A 24 21.14 -0.09 -3.32
CA VAL A 24 19.93 0.74 -3.22
C VAL A 24 18.70 -0.15 -3.49
N GLY A 25 18.32 -0.94 -2.49
CA GLY A 25 17.14 -1.79 -2.53
C GLY A 25 15.87 -0.94 -2.62
N HIS A 26 15.05 -1.18 -3.65
CA HIS A 26 13.71 -0.63 -3.71
C HIS A 26 12.81 -1.42 -2.75
N ALA A 27 12.46 -0.82 -1.62
CA ALA A 27 11.38 -1.32 -0.78
C ALA A 27 10.04 -1.09 -1.50
N ALA A 28 9.69 -2.00 -2.41
CA ALA A 28 8.39 -2.03 -3.07
C ALA A 28 7.33 -2.55 -2.08
N GLY A 29 6.97 -1.68 -1.12
CA GLY A 29 5.85 -1.92 -0.22
C GLY A 29 4.52 -1.85 -0.97
N TRP A 30 3.49 -2.44 -0.37
CA TRP A 30 2.13 -2.37 -0.91
C TRP A 30 1.64 -0.91 -0.92
N LYS A 31 1.06 -0.51 -2.06
CA LYS A 31 0.31 0.74 -2.16
C LYS A 31 -1.17 0.42 -1.93
N ALA A 32 -1.68 0.75 -0.75
CA ALA A 32 -3.10 0.59 -0.42
C ALA A 32 -3.87 1.87 -0.76
N GLY A 33 -4.98 1.74 -1.48
CA GLY A 33 -5.95 2.82 -1.71
C GLY A 33 -7.26 2.49 -1.02
N VAL A 34 -7.88 3.49 -0.40
CA VAL A 34 -9.19 3.36 0.26
C VAL A 34 -10.13 4.44 -0.26
N ALA A 35 -11.41 4.08 -0.40
CA ALA A 35 -12.48 5.00 -0.76
C ALA A 35 -13.77 4.58 -0.04
N LYS A 36 -14.65 5.54 0.22
CA LYS A 36 -15.99 5.32 0.77
C LYS A 36 -17.00 6.10 -0.07
N VAL A 37 -18.18 5.53 -0.25
CA VAL A 37 -19.37 6.21 -0.77
C VAL A 37 -20.56 5.86 0.11
N LEU A 38 -21.51 6.78 0.22
CA LEU A 38 -22.77 6.55 0.92
C LEU A 38 -23.64 5.62 0.08
N ILE A 39 -24.05 4.49 0.65
CA ILE A 39 -24.86 3.46 -0.03
C ILE A 39 -26.23 3.29 0.61
N THR A 40 -26.57 4.10 1.61
CA THR A 40 -27.87 4.01 2.28
C THR A 40 -29.00 4.31 1.29
N PRO A 41 -30.00 3.43 1.14
CA PRO A 41 -31.14 3.67 0.26
C PRO A 41 -31.86 4.98 0.58
N THR A 42 -32.32 5.69 -0.46
CA THR A 42 -33.08 6.94 -0.32
C THR A 42 -34.54 6.68 -0.01
N GLU A 43 -35.09 5.58 -0.52
CA GLU A 43 -36.47 5.18 -0.31
C GLU A 43 -36.58 4.17 0.84
N SER A 44 -37.67 4.26 1.59
CA SER A 44 -38.00 3.29 2.63
C SER A 44 -38.24 1.90 2.03
N MET A 45 -37.48 0.91 2.49
CA MET A 45 -37.57 -0.48 2.03
C MET A 45 -37.64 -1.49 3.18
N TRP A 46 -38.05 -2.72 2.88
CA TRP A 46 -38.07 -3.83 3.83
C TRP A 46 -36.65 -4.19 4.26
N MET A 47 -36.44 -4.41 5.56
CA MET A 47 -35.13 -4.80 6.09
C MET A 47 -34.91 -6.29 5.89
N SER A 48 -33.78 -6.66 5.30
CA SER A 48 -33.34 -8.06 5.22
C SER A 48 -33.05 -8.61 6.62
N GLY A 49 -33.32 -9.90 6.85
CA GLY A 49 -33.08 -10.57 8.13
C GLY A 49 -34.17 -10.37 9.20
N TYR A 50 -35.11 -9.43 9.01
CA TYR A 50 -36.22 -9.17 9.95
C TYR A 50 -37.55 -9.74 9.44
N ALA A 51 -37.63 -11.06 9.26
CA ALA A 51 -38.76 -11.76 8.62
C ALA A 51 -40.13 -11.53 9.29
N SER A 52 -40.15 -11.20 10.58
CA SER A 52 -41.39 -10.92 11.33
C SER A 52 -41.90 -9.49 11.13
N ARG A 53 -41.07 -8.58 10.61
CA ARG A 53 -41.44 -7.16 10.47
C ARG A 53 -42.59 -7.00 9.49
N LYS A 54 -43.48 -6.06 9.76
CA LYS A 54 -44.70 -5.80 8.98
C LYS A 54 -44.72 -4.43 8.30
N SER A 55 -43.62 -3.69 8.36
CA SER A 55 -43.45 -2.40 7.69
C SER A 55 -42.02 -2.18 7.17
N PRO A 56 -41.84 -1.32 6.15
CA PRO A 56 -40.53 -0.82 5.70
C PRO A 56 -39.78 0.01 6.76
N ALA A 57 -38.48 0.25 6.55
CA ALA A 57 -37.67 1.12 7.42
C ALA A 57 -38.23 2.55 7.48
N GLU A 58 -38.37 3.08 8.69
CA GLU A 58 -38.86 4.46 8.93
C GLU A 58 -37.72 5.50 8.87
N GLY A 59 -36.47 5.05 8.73
CA GLY A 59 -35.29 5.90 8.64
C GLY A 59 -34.02 5.13 8.94
N LYS A 60 -32.94 5.88 9.16
CA LYS A 60 -31.62 5.38 9.56
C LYS A 60 -31.12 6.15 10.77
N LEU A 61 -30.42 5.48 11.68
CA LEU A 61 -29.68 6.16 12.75
C LEU A 61 -28.33 6.69 12.26
N THR A 62 -27.71 5.99 11.31
CA THR A 62 -26.39 6.33 10.75
C THR A 62 -26.33 5.96 9.27
N ASP A 63 -25.38 6.54 8.55
CA ASP A 63 -25.12 6.25 7.16
C ASP A 63 -24.15 5.08 6.96
N LEU A 64 -24.54 4.18 6.06
CA LEU A 64 -23.66 3.19 5.45
C LEU A 64 -22.85 3.84 4.34
#